data_AF-A0A1I1YKW9-F1
#
_entry.id   AF-A0A1I1YKW9-F1
#
_cell.length_a   1.000
_cell.length_b   1.000
_cell.length_c   1.000
_cell.angle_alpha   90.00
_cell.angle_beta   90.00
_cell.angle_gamma   90.00
#
_symmetry.space_group_name_H-M   'P 1'
#
loop_
_entity.id
_entity.type
_entity.pdbx_description
1 polymer ?
#
loop_
_entity_poly.entity_id
_entity_poly.type
_entity_poly.pdbx_seq_one_letter_code
_entity_poly.pdbx_strand_id
1 'polypeptide(L)' 'MFTGWRLSVLGLVIVGTTAVVAPLFKLMEFGKTIPLFILFALFIGCMELMEWIKRRNRRR' A
#
# COMPACT_ATOMS: atom_id res chain seq x y z
N MET A 1 6.75 6.29 18.93
CA MET A 1 6.02 6.63 17.69
C MET A 1 5.31 5.37 17.23
N PHE A 2 3.97 5.35 17.27
CA PHE A 2 3.19 4.19 16.83
C PHE A 2 3.52 3.87 15.37
N THR A 3 4.39 2.86 15.19
CA THR A 3 4.26 1.82 14.17
C THR A 3 4.23 2.28 12.71
N GLY A 4 5.35 2.80 12.19
CA GLY A 4 5.52 3.10 10.75
C GLY A 4 5.21 1.91 9.84
N TRP A 5 5.58 0.69 10.24
CA TRP A 5 5.34 -0.50 9.41
C TRP A 5 3.92 -1.08 9.53
N ARG A 6 3.31 -1.07 10.73
CA ARG A 6 1.97 -1.69 10.91
C ARG A 6 0.87 -0.89 10.22
N LEU A 7 1.01 0.44 10.14
CA LEU A 7 0.06 1.30 9.42
C LEU A 7 0.16 1.09 7.90
N SER A 8 1.38 0.98 7.35
CA SER A 8 1.59 0.64 5.94
C SER A 8 0.96 -0.71 5.58
N VAL A 9 1.17 -1.74 6.42
CA VAL A 9 0.60 -3.08 6.21
C VAL A 9 -0.92 -3.04 6.33
N LEU A 10 -1.48 -2.34 7.32
CA LEU A 10 -2.93 -2.18 7.46
C LEU A 10 -3.54 -1.47 6.25
N GLY A 11 -2.91 -0.40 5.76
CA GLY A 11 -3.35 0.30 4.54
C GLY A 11 -3.35 -0.62 3.31
N LEU A 12 -2.32 -1.46 3.16
CA LEU A 12 -2.23 -2.39 2.05
C LEU A 12 -3.30 -3.50 2.13
N VAL A 13 -3.62 -3.98 3.33
CA VAL A 13 -4.71 -4.96 3.54
C VAL A 13 -6.09 -4.34 3.27
N ILE A 14 -6.35 -3.12 3.74
CA ILE A 14 -7.62 -2.43 3.53
C ILE A 14 -7.82 -2.11 2.04
N VAL A 15 -6.80 -1.59 1.38
CA VAL A 15 -6.87 -1.27 -0.05
C VAL A 15 -6.92 -2.55 -0.89
N GLY A 16 -6.22 -3.61 -0.49
CA GLY A 16 -6.27 -4.92 -1.16
C GLY A 16 -7.64 -5.57 -1.10
N THR A 17 -8.27 -5.58 0.07
CA THR A 17 -9.65 -6.08 0.21
C THR A 17 -10.64 -5.22 -0.58
N THR A 18 -10.48 -3.89 -0.56
CA THR A 18 -11.31 -2.98 -1.35
C THR A 18 -11.14 -3.18 -2.86
N ALA A 19 -9.92 -3.44 -3.34
CA ALA A 19 -9.63 -3.69 -4.76
C ALA A 19 -10.25 -4.99 -5.27
N VAL A 20 -10.47 -5.98 -4.40
CA VAL A 20 -11.18 -7.23 -4.73
C VAL A 20 -12.70 -7.04 -4.66
N VAL A 21 -13.19 -6.31 -3.66
CA VAL A 21 -14.62 -6.13 -3.42
C VAL A 21 -15.25 -5.10 -4.37
N ALA A 22 -14.61 -3.98 -4.64
CA ALA A 22 -15.14 -2.92 -5.51
C ALA A 22 -15.59 -3.41 -6.90
N PRO A 23 -14.81 -4.26 -7.62
CA PRO A 23 -15.24 -4.73 -8.92
C PRO A 23 -16.34 -5.83 -8.85
N LEU A 24 -16.49 -6.54 -7.72
CA LEU A 24 -17.65 -7.43 -7.50
C LEU A 24 -18.98 -6.66 -7.43
N PHE A 25 -18.94 -5.41 -6.97
CA PHE A 25 -20.09 -4.51 -6.89
C PHE A 25 -20.31 -3.68 -8.17
N LYS A 26 -19.59 -3.97 -9.28
CA LYS A 26 -19.62 -3.20 -10.54
C LYS A 26 -19.33 -1.69 -10.39
N LEU A 27 -18.71 -1.27 -9.29
CA LEU A 27 -18.34 0.14 -9.07
C LEU A 27 -17.21 0.61 -9.99
N MET A 28 -16.41 -0.33 -10.52
CA MET A 28 -15.25 -0.03 -11.35
C MET A 28 -14.91 -1.20 -12.28
N GLU A 29 -14.47 -0.92 -13.51
CA GLU A 29 -13.95 -1.95 -14.42
C GLU A 29 -12.64 -2.53 -13.89
N PHE A 30 -12.58 -3.87 -13.79
CA PHE A 30 -11.38 -4.62 -13.39
C PHE A 30 -10.10 -4.17 -14.13
N GLY A 31 -10.24 -3.79 -15.40
CA GLY A 31 -9.12 -3.31 -16.23
C GLY A 31 -8.43 -2.05 -15.71
N LYS A 32 -9.12 -1.21 -14.90
CA LYS A 32 -8.53 0.00 -14.30
C LYS A 32 -8.15 -0.20 -12.83
N THR A 33 -8.87 -1.04 -12.11
CA THR A 33 -8.61 -1.30 -10.69
C THR A 33 -7.26 -1.98 -10.44
N ILE A 34 -6.89 -2.94 -11.29
CA ILE A 34 -5.62 -3.69 -11.16
C ILE A 34 -4.39 -2.78 -11.26
N PRO A 35 -4.21 -1.95 -12.31
CA PRO A 35 -3.04 -1.09 -12.41
C PRO A 35 -3.00 -0.02 -11.30
N LEU A 36 -4.15 0.51 -10.87
CA LEU A 36 -4.24 1.43 -9.73
C LEU A 36 -3.79 0.77 -8.42
N PHE A 37 -4.19 -0.49 -8.19
CA PHE A 37 -3.76 -1.25 -7.03
C PHE A 37 -2.25 -1.53 -7.05
N ILE A 38 -1.70 -1.91 -8.20
CA ILE A 38 -0.26 -2.14 -8.37
C ILE A 38 0.54 -0.86 -8.10
N LEU A 39 0.09 0.29 -8.64
CA LEU A 39 0.72 1.59 -8.38
C LEU A 39 0.69 1.96 -6.89
N PHE A 40 -0.45 1.73 -6.22
CA PHE A 40 -0.58 1.96 -4.78
C PHE A 40 0.38 1.06 -3.98
N ALA A 41 0.45 -0.23 -4.29
CA ALA A 41 1.35 -1.17 -3.62
C ALA A 41 2.82 -0.80 -3.82
N LEU A 42 3.21 -0.39 -5.04
CA LEU A 42 4.55 0.13 -5.34
C LEU A 42 4.86 1.40 -4.53
N PHE A 43 3.90 2.32 -4.45
CA PHE A 43 4.06 3.56 -3.70
C PHE A 43 4.27 3.29 -2.20
N ILE A 44 3.44 2.43 -1.60
CA ILE A 44 3.60 2.00 -0.20
C ILE A 44 4.94 1.29 0.01
N GLY A 45 5.33 0.40 -0.90
CA GLY A 45 6.63 -0.28 -0.86
C GLY A 45 7.81 0.70 -0.85
N CYS A 46 7.78 1.71 -1.74
CA CYS A 46 8.80 2.77 -1.78
C CYS A 46 8.83 3.61 -0.50
N MET A 47 7.67 3.93 0.08
CA MET A 47 7.61 4.65 1.35
C MET A 47 8.25 3.85 2.49
N GLU A 48 7.94 2.56 2.61
CA GLU A 48 8.53 1.70 3.64
C GLU A 48 10.04 1.54 3.44
N LEU A 49 10.49 1.45 2.19
CA LEU A 49 11.91 1.37 1.83
C LEU A 49 12.66 2.66 2.21
N MET A 50 12.03 3.82 1.98
CA MET A 50 12.55 5.12 2.40
C MET A 50 12.61 5.26 3.93
N GLU A 51 11.59 4.80 4.65
CA GLU A 51 11.64 4.74 6.11
C GLU A 51 12.76 3.82 6.60
N TRP A 52 12.96 2.67 5.94
CA TRP A 52 14.01 1.74 6.30
C TRP A 52 15.41 2.35 6.13
N ILE A 53 15.63 3.06 5.01
CA ILE A 53 16.86 3.84 4.76
C ILE A 53 17.02 4.93 5.84
N LYS A 54 15.97 5.68 6.15
CA LYS A 54 16.01 6.74 7.17
C LYS A 54 16.35 6.20 8.56
N ARG A 55 15.78 5.06 8.97
CA ARG A 55 16.10 4.38 10.23
C ARG A 55 17.55 3.87 10.25
N ARG A 56 18.04 3.36 9.12
CA ARG A 56 19.44 2.91 8.96
C ARG A 56 20.42 4.09 9.09
N ASN A 57 20.10 5.23 8.47
CA ASN A 57 20.94 6.42 8.50
C ASN A 57 20.98 7.08 9.89
N ARG A 58 19.90 6.95 10.68
CA ARG A 58 19.84 7.48 12.06
C ARG A 58 20.60 6.64 13.10
N ARG A 59 21.09 5.46 12.72
CA ARG A 59 21.90 4.57 13.57
C ARG A 59 23.41 4.71 13.31
N ARG A 60 23.82 5.42 12.26
CA ARG A 60 25.20 5.91 12.07
C ARG A 60 25.29 7.33 12.60
#